data_AF-A0A956WKP0-F1
#
_entry.id   AF-A0A956WKP0-F1
#
_cell.length_a   1.000
_cell.length_b   1.000
_cell.length_c   1.000
_cell.angle_alpha   90.00
_cell.angle_beta   90.00
_cell.angle_gamma   90.00
#
_symmetry.space_group_name_H-M   'P 1'
#
loop_
_entity.id
_entity.type
_entity.pdbx_description
1 polymer ?
#
loop_
_entity_poly.entity_id
_entity_poly.type
_entity_poly.pdbx_seq_one_letter_code
_entity_poly.pdbx_strand_id
1 'polypeptide(L)'
;VATGGGAAIALFPPVLLVVPVILLVIWKTRFVSLGSLLGACLAVALATAFALAGALSWAYAAAVAAVAAIIIFRHRANIERLRTGSERKLGQKVRLTG
;
A
#
# COMPACT_ATOMS: atom_id res chain seq x y z
N VAL A 1 -5.98 -5.39 -1.95
CA VAL A 1 -4.62 -5.10 -1.44
C VAL A 1 -3.74 -6.32 -1.57
N ALA A 2 -4.05 -7.45 -0.91
CA ALA A 2 -3.26 -8.68 -1.00
C ALA A 2 -2.99 -9.15 -2.45
N THR A 3 -4.00 -9.18 -3.31
CA THR A 3 -3.85 -9.56 -4.73
C THR A 3 -3.01 -8.57 -5.54
N GLY A 4 -3.15 -7.27 -5.28
CA GLY A 4 -2.35 -6.23 -5.93
C GLY A 4 -0.90 -6.23 -5.46
N GLY A 5 -0.67 -6.47 -4.17
CA GLY A 5 0.67 -6.67 -3.61
C GLY A 5 1.36 -7.90 -4.19
N GLY A 6 0.63 -9.03 -4.30
CA GLY A 6 1.16 -10.25 -4.95
C GLY A 6 1.57 -10.02 -6.41
N ALA A 7 0.76 -9.31 -7.20
CA ALA A 7 1.09 -8.95 -8.57
C ALA A 7 2.34 -8.04 -8.66
N ALA A 8 2.45 -7.04 -7.78
CA ALA A 8 3.62 -6.17 -7.73
C ALA A 8 4.90 -6.93 -7.36
N ILE A 9 4.83 -7.89 -6.43
CA ILE A 9 5.96 -8.73 -6.04
C ILE A 9 6.41 -9.63 -7.19
N ALA A 10 5.47 -10.21 -7.94
CA ALA A 10 5.79 -11.04 -9.10
C ALA A 10 6.47 -10.25 -10.23
N LEU A 11 6.07 -8.98 -10.43
CA LEU A 11 6.65 -8.08 -11.43
C LEU A 11 8.00 -7.50 -11.00
N PHE A 12 8.15 -7.17 -9.72
CA PHE A 12 9.35 -6.54 -9.16
C PHE A 12 9.58 -6.99 -7.71
N PRO A 13 10.30 -8.10 -7.49
CA PRO A 13 10.56 -8.65 -6.15
C PRO A 13 11.14 -7.64 -5.14
N PRO A 14 12.01 -6.67 -5.53
CA PRO A 14 12.50 -5.66 -4.59
C PRO A 14 11.40 -4.74 -4.01
N VAL A 15 10.18 -4.76 -4.53
CA VAL A 15 9.03 -4.08 -3.89
C VAL A 15 8.75 -4.63 -2.48
N LEU A 16 9.23 -5.83 -2.15
CA LEU A 16 9.17 -6.40 -0.80
C LEU A 16 9.88 -5.55 0.26
N LEU A 17 10.82 -4.68 -0.13
CA LEU A 17 11.48 -3.73 0.77
C LEU A 17 10.49 -2.76 1.44
N VAL A 18 9.28 -2.65 0.92
CA VAL A 18 8.20 -1.83 1.49
C VAL A 18 7.47 -2.51 2.64
N VAL A 19 7.52 -3.85 2.74
CA VAL A 19 6.80 -4.64 3.76
C VAL A 19 7.17 -4.24 5.20
N PRO A 20 8.45 -4.03 5.57
CA PRO A 20 8.80 -3.58 6.92
C PRO A 20 8.16 -2.25 7.28
N VAL A 21 8.08 -1.31 6.33
CA VAL A 21 7.45 0.00 6.53
C VAL A 21 5.96 -0.15 6.76
N ILE A 22 5.28 -0.98 5.96
CA ILE A 22 3.86 -1.29 6.14
C ILE A 22 3.62 -1.87 7.54
N LEU A 23 4.42 -2.86 7.95
CA LEU A 23 4.29 -3.51 9.25
C LEU A 23 4.53 -2.53 10.40
N LEU A 24 5.54 -1.67 10.30
CA LEU A 24 5.87 -0.67 11.31
C LEU A 24 4.74 0.36 11.45
N VAL A 25 4.17 0.84 10.34
CA VAL A 25 3.03 1.77 10.36
C VAL A 25 1.81 1.10 11.01
N ILE A 26 1.49 -0.14 10.63
CA ILE A 26 0.35 -0.87 11.20
C ILE A 26 0.57 -1.12 12.69
N TRP A 27 1.80 -1.46 13.10
CA TRP A 27 2.13 -1.69 14.49
C TRP A 27 1.95 -0.42 15.34
N LYS A 28 2.41 0.73 14.85
CA LYS A 28 2.30 2.02 15.55
C LYS A 28 0.87 2.58 15.57
N THR A 29 0.16 2.51 14.43
CA THR A 29 -1.11 3.24 14.24
C THR A 29 -2.34 2.35 14.37
N ARG A 30 -2.17 1.03 14.26
CA ARG A 30 -3.24 0.03 14.17
C ARG A 30 -4.15 0.24 12.95
N PHE A 31 -3.75 1.06 11.96
CA PHE A 31 -4.52 1.28 10.74
C PHE A 31 -3.89 0.55 9.55
N VAL A 32 -4.57 -0.51 9.07
CA VAL A 32 -4.14 -1.29 7.90
C VAL A 32 -4.20 -0.47 6.60
N SER A 33 -5.20 0.39 6.50
CA SER A 33 -5.38 1.31 5.37
C SER A 33 -4.25 2.31 5.25
N LEU A 34 -3.78 2.88 6.37
CA LEU A 34 -2.65 3.79 6.38
C LEU A 34 -1.35 3.10 5.95
N GLY A 35 -1.10 1.89 6.48
CA GLY A 35 0.04 1.07 6.07
C GLY A 35 0.03 0.77 4.56
N SER A 36 -1.13 0.39 4.03
CA SER A 36 -1.28 0.08 2.60
C SER A 36 -1.07 1.30 1.70
N LEU A 37 -1.52 2.49 2.13
CA LEU A 37 -1.35 3.73 1.37
C LEU A 37 0.11 4.17 1.32
N LEU A 38 0.79 4.17 2.47
CA LEU A 38 2.23 4.48 2.55
C LEU A 38 3.05 3.46 1.78
N GLY A 39 2.67 2.19 1.86
CA GLY A 39 3.30 1.12 1.08
C GLY A 39 3.15 1.33 -0.43
N ALA A 40 1.96 1.69 -0.91
CA ALA A 40 1.74 1.99 -2.32
C ALA A 40 2.63 3.15 -2.79
N CYS A 41 2.71 4.24 -2.03
CA CYS A 41 3.57 5.38 -2.39
C CYS A 41 5.06 5.00 -2.41
N LEU A 42 5.54 4.24 -1.41
CA LEU A 42 6.94 3.83 -1.34
C LEU A 42 7.30 2.86 -2.47
N ALA A 43 6.38 1.96 -2.85
CA ALA A 43 6.57 1.04 -3.97
C ALA A 43 6.80 1.79 -5.28
N VAL A 44 6.03 2.86 -5.54
CA VAL A 44 6.23 3.71 -6.72
C VAL A 44 7.56 4.43 -6.65
N ALA A 45 7.90 5.04 -5.51
CA ALA A 45 9.16 5.75 -5.35
C ALA A 45 10.38 4.84 -5.60
N LEU A 46 10.36 3.62 -5.05
CA LEU A 46 11.42 2.62 -5.29
C LEU A 46 11.48 2.20 -6.76
N ALA A 47 10.34 1.88 -7.38
CA ALA A 47 10.31 1.49 -8.78
C ALA A 47 10.84 2.61 -9.69
N THR A 48 10.49 3.87 -9.42
CA THR A 48 11.04 5.04 -10.12
C THR A 48 12.54 5.20 -9.90
N ALA A 49 13.02 5.07 -8.66
CA ALA A 49 14.45 5.17 -8.36
C ALA A 49 15.28 4.09 -9.07
N PHE A 50 14.78 2.85 -9.11
CA PHE A 50 15.43 1.77 -9.85
C PHE A 50 15.38 1.98 -11.36
N ALA A 51 14.30 2.56 -11.89
CA ALA A 51 14.22 2.92 -13.30
C ALA A 51 15.22 4.02 -13.68
N LEU A 52 15.38 5.04 -12.83
CA LEU A 52 16.40 6.08 -13.00
C LEU A 52 17.83 5.52 -12.93
N ALA A 53 18.06 4.52 -12.09
CA ALA A 53 19.35 3.84 -11.98
C ALA A 53 19.61 2.82 -13.11
N GLY A 54 18.68 2.64 -14.05
CA GLY A 54 18.78 1.64 -15.13
C GLY A 54 18.61 0.18 -14.67
N ALA A 55 18.27 -0.05 -13.41
CA ALA A 55 18.08 -1.38 -12.81
C ALA A 55 16.66 -1.94 -13.00
N LEU A 56 15.73 -1.12 -13.52
CA LEU A 56 14.35 -1.51 -13.84
C LEU A 56 13.91 -0.79 -15.12
N SER A 57 13.09 -1.42 -15.97
CA SER A 57 12.54 -0.72 -17.13
C SER A 57 11.46 0.27 -16.71
N TRP A 58 11.32 1.37 -17.45
CA TRP A 58 10.22 2.33 -17.25
C TRP A 58 8.84 1.69 -17.40
N ALA A 59 8.71 0.61 -18.19
CA ALA A 59 7.48 -0.14 -18.33
C ALA A 59 7.08 -0.84 -17.01
N TYR A 60 8.04 -1.46 -16.31
CA TYR A 60 7.78 -2.05 -15.00
C TYR A 60 7.46 -0.98 -13.95
N ALA A 61 8.17 0.15 -13.96
CA ALA A 61 7.87 1.27 -13.07
C ALA A 61 6.45 1.83 -13.29
N ALA A 62 6.04 1.96 -14.56
CA ALA A 62 4.68 2.36 -14.91
C ALA A 62 3.62 1.34 -14.46
N ALA A 63 3.91 0.03 -14.59
CA ALA A 63 3.02 -1.02 -14.11
C ALA A 63 2.85 -0.98 -12.58
N VAL A 64 3.93 -0.79 -11.82
CA VAL A 64 3.88 -0.61 -10.36
C VAL A 64 3.05 0.64 -10.00
N ALA A 65 3.24 1.74 -10.71
CA ALA A 65 2.46 2.97 -10.53
C ALA A 65 0.96 2.75 -10.79
N ALA A 66 0.60 2.00 -11.84
CA ALA A 66 -0.79 1.67 -12.15
C ALA A 66 -1.42 0.82 -11.02
N VAL A 67 -0.70 -0.19 -10.52
CA VAL A 67 -1.17 -1.02 -9.40
C VAL A 67 -1.35 -0.18 -8.14
N ALA A 68 -0.40 0.72 -7.84
CA ALA A 68 -0.50 1.64 -6.71
C ALA A 68 -1.72 2.56 -6.83
N ALA A 69 -1.99 3.12 -8.02
CA ALA A 69 -3.16 3.94 -8.27
C ALA A 69 -4.48 3.18 -8.01
N ILE A 70 -4.57 1.93 -8.46
CA ILE A 70 -5.73 1.05 -8.19
C ILE A 70 -5.90 0.82 -6.68
N ILE A 71 -4.80 0.58 -5.96
CA ILE A 71 -4.82 0.39 -4.50
C ILE A 71 -5.36 1.66 -3.82
N ILE A 72 -4.81 2.83 -4.15
CA ILE A 72 -5.25 4.12 -3.61
C ILE A 72 -6.74 4.35 -3.90
N PHE A 73 -7.17 4.13 -5.14
CA PHE A 73 -8.57 4.30 -5.54
C PHE A 73 -9.53 3.38 -4.77
N ARG A 74 -9.12 2.12 -4.52
CA ARG A 74 -9.89 1.19 -3.69
C ARG A 74 -9.94 1.62 -2.22
N HIS A 75 -8.93 2.34 -1.75
CA HIS A 75 -8.88 2.85 -0.39
C HIS A 75 -9.54 4.22 -0.19
N ARG A 76 -10.09 4.87 -1.22
CA ARG A 76 -10.72 6.20 -1.07
C ARG A 76 -11.70 6.29 0.11
N ALA A 77 -12.52 5.25 0.32
CA ALA A 77 -13.47 5.19 1.44
C ALA A 77 -12.76 5.05 2.80
N ASN A 78 -11.64 4.32 2.84
CA ASN A 78 -10.80 4.21 4.04
C ASN A 78 -10.04 5.51 4.32
N ILE A 79 -9.61 6.24 3.28
CA ILE A 79 -8.96 7.55 3.42
C ILE A 79 -9.94 8.56 4.01
N GLU A 80 -11.18 8.58 3.53
CA GLU A 80 -12.23 9.45 4.08
C GLU A 80 -12.53 9.09 5.55
N ARG A 81 -12.58 7.79 5.87
CA ARG A 81 -12.72 7.32 7.25
C ARG A 81 -11.52 7.66 8.13
N LEU A 82 -10.29 7.62 7.60
CA LEU A 82 -9.10 8.07 8.32
C LEU A 82 -9.17 9.56 8.62
N ARG A 83 -9.60 10.36 7.64
CA ARG A 83 -9.75 11.82 7.77
C ARG A 83 -10.83 12.21 8.79
N THR A 84 -11.93 11.47 8.82
CA THR A 84 -13.04 11.67 9.76
C THR A 84 -12.86 10.96 11.10
N GLY A 85 -11.74 10.23 11.29
CA GLY A 85 -11.47 9.46 12.52
C GLY A 85 -12.36 8.23 12.72
N SER A 86 -13.15 7.84 11.72
CA SER A 86 -14.08 6.72 11.75
C SER A 86 -13.50 5.40 11.21
N GLU A 87 -12.22 5.39 10.83
CA GLU A 87 -11.55 4.20 10.34
C GLU A 87 -11.39 3.15 11.45
N ARG A 88 -11.67 1.89 11.09
CA ARG A 88 -11.56 0.78 12.04
C ARG A 88 -10.10 0.47 12.34
N LYS A 89 -9.76 0.44 13.64
CA LYS A 89 -8.46 -0.05 14.10
C LYS A 89 -8.39 -1.57 13.98
N LEU A 90 -7.22 -2.09 13.67
CA LEU A 90 -6.94 -3.52 13.68
C LEU A 90 -7.26 -4.08 15.07
N GLY A 91 -8.18 -5.05 15.13
CA GLY A 91 -8.65 -5.67 16.38
C GLY A 91 -9.88 -5.01 17.01
N GLN A 92 -10.47 -4.00 16.40
CA GLN A 92 -11.73 -3.41 16.89
C GLN A 92 -12.89 -4.39 16.64
N LYS A 93 -13.53 -4.85 17.72
CA LYS A 93 -14.69 -5.77 17.63
C LYS A 93 -15.87 -5.03 17.00
N VAL A 94 -16.51 -5.65 15.99
CA VAL A 94 -17.77 -5.15 15.44
C VAL A 94 -18.84 -5.37 16.51
N ARG A 95 -19.45 -4.29 17.01
CA ARG A 95 -20.58 -4.39 17.92
C ARG A 95 -21.78 -4.84 17.09
N LEU A 96 -22.14 -6.12 17.19
CA LEU A 96 -23.40 -6.63 16.69
C LEU A 96 -24.48 -6.12 17.64
N THR A 97 -25.16 -5.05 17.27
CA THR A 97 -26.37 -4.64 17.96
C THR A 97 -27.46 -5.61 17.49
N GLY A 98 -27.86 -6.53 18.38
CA GLY A 98 -29.07 -7.34 18.22
C GLY A 98 -30.30 -6.55 18.61
#